data_AF-A0A2V5Q7C8-F1
#
_entry.id   AF-A0A2V5Q7C8-F1
#
_cell.length_a   1.000
_cell.length_b   1.000
_cell.length_c   1.000
_cell.angle_alpha   90.00
_cell.angle_beta   90.00
_cell.angle_gamma   90.00
#
_symmetry.space_group_name_H-M   'P 1'
#
loop_
_entity.id
_entity.type
_entity.pdbx_description
1 polymer ?
#
loop_
_entity_poly.entity_id
_entity_poly.type
_entity_poly.pdbx_seq_one_letter_code
_entity_poly.pdbx_strand_id
1 'polypeptide(L)'
;MTPVHFYQPIPDTQTLPESVWNQPSELVGIDMNDSLQLNLLRNDFPKFRHEYERFPTEPTSGASRFHLNNGFFDGTDALVAYCMVRRFRPRLIIEIGSGYSSLLMGEAGARNDACPLICVEPFPSDFLSKGFPGLKSLVIKEVQQIDLDFFSQLQSGDVLFIDSSHTFLLSTPANGCGMTFAFGLSNICSRRF
;
A
#
# COMPACT_ATOMS: atom_id res chain seq x y z
N MET A 1 -27.78 9.64 -19.31
CA MET A 1 -28.48 9.90 -18.04
C MET A 1 -28.19 8.72 -17.14
N THR A 2 -27.30 8.88 -16.17
CA THR A 2 -26.93 7.83 -15.21
C THR A 2 -27.81 7.98 -13.96
N PRO A 3 -28.54 6.95 -13.51
CA PRO A 3 -29.43 7.07 -12.36
C PRO A 3 -28.65 7.37 -11.06
N VAL A 4 -29.06 8.38 -10.31
CA VAL A 4 -28.55 8.59 -8.95
C VAL A 4 -29.26 7.59 -8.02
N HIS A 5 -28.54 6.58 -7.53
CA HIS A 5 -29.06 5.59 -6.59
C HIS A 5 -27.97 5.18 -5.60
N PHE A 6 -28.35 4.81 -4.37
CA PHE A 6 -27.43 4.42 -3.30
C PHE A 6 -26.45 3.27 -3.66
N TYR A 7 -26.78 2.46 -4.67
CA TYR A 7 -25.95 1.34 -5.14
C TYR A 7 -25.12 1.69 -6.38
N GLN A 8 -25.15 2.94 -6.84
CA GLN A 8 -24.31 3.38 -7.97
C GLN A 8 -23.00 3.97 -7.46
N PRO A 9 -21.87 3.69 -8.12
CA PRO A 9 -20.55 4.14 -7.69
C PRO A 9 -20.32 5.64 -7.91
N ILE A 10 -21.22 6.34 -8.60
CA ILE A 10 -21.13 7.78 -8.86
C ILE A 10 -22.01 8.51 -7.83
N PRO A 11 -21.41 9.22 -6.85
CA PRO A 11 -22.19 10.02 -5.90
C PRO A 11 -22.83 11.23 -6.60
N ASP A 12 -23.95 11.70 -6.07
CA ASP A 12 -24.58 12.93 -6.55
C ASP A 12 -23.77 14.15 -6.08
N THR A 13 -22.90 14.66 -6.94
CA THR A 13 -22.03 15.79 -6.65
C THR A 13 -22.78 17.11 -6.48
N GLN A 14 -24.04 17.20 -6.93
CA GLN A 14 -24.88 18.39 -6.74
C GLN A 14 -25.33 18.55 -5.29
N THR A 15 -25.28 17.47 -4.51
CA THR A 15 -25.64 17.46 -3.08
C THR A 15 -24.46 17.68 -2.14
N LEU A 16 -23.24 17.70 -2.68
CA LEU A 16 -22.03 17.90 -1.89
C LEU A 16 -21.79 19.41 -1.66
N PRO A 17 -21.53 19.84 -0.41
CA PRO A 17 -21.23 21.23 -0.15
C PRO A 17 -19.88 21.61 -0.76
N GLU A 18 -19.77 22.85 -1.24
CA GLU A 18 -18.56 23.36 -1.91
C GLU A 18 -17.30 23.29 -1.01
N SER A 19 -17.50 23.30 0.32
CA SER A 19 -16.44 23.13 1.31
C SER A 19 -15.68 21.81 1.19
N VAL A 20 -16.29 20.74 0.67
CA VAL A 20 -15.63 19.43 0.45
C VAL A 20 -14.46 19.56 -0.52
N TRP A 21 -14.53 20.48 -1.47
CA TRP A 21 -13.50 20.69 -2.50
C TRP A 21 -12.43 21.68 -2.07
N ASN A 22 -12.77 22.58 -1.15
CA ASN A 22 -11.93 23.74 -0.79
C ASN A 22 -11.26 23.60 0.59
N GLN A 23 -11.64 22.60 1.38
CA GLN A 23 -11.04 22.33 2.68
C GLN A 23 -10.11 21.12 2.61
N PRO A 24 -8.79 21.31 2.86
CA PRO A 24 -7.89 20.20 3.07
C PRO A 24 -8.39 19.32 4.21
N SER A 25 -8.26 18.00 4.08
CA SER A 25 -8.48 17.09 5.20
C SER A 25 -7.49 17.41 6.32
N GLU A 26 -7.95 17.36 7.57
CA GLU A 26 -7.07 17.47 8.73
C GLU A 26 -6.11 16.29 8.88
N LEU A 27 -6.35 15.20 8.12
CA LEU A 27 -5.50 13.99 8.10
C LEU A 27 -5.17 13.51 9.52
N VAL A 28 -6.17 13.47 10.41
CA VAL A 28 -5.98 13.17 11.82
C VAL A 28 -5.22 11.84 11.99
N GLY A 29 -4.06 11.91 12.65
CA GLY A 29 -3.17 10.76 12.87
C GLY A 29 -2.15 10.49 11.75
N ILE A 30 -2.12 11.30 10.69
CA ILE A 30 -1.15 11.24 9.60
C ILE A 30 -0.31 12.52 9.62
N ASP A 31 0.99 12.37 9.87
CA ASP A 31 1.97 13.43 9.62
C ASP A 31 2.48 13.30 8.19
N MET A 32 2.14 14.26 7.32
CA MET A 32 2.59 14.27 5.93
C MET A 32 4.11 14.38 5.83
N ASN A 33 4.75 15.17 6.70
CA ASN A 33 6.21 15.34 6.72
C ASN A 33 6.87 15.48 5.32
N ASP A 34 6.39 16.43 4.51
CA ASP A 34 6.85 16.64 3.13
C ASP A 34 8.38 16.81 3.02
N SER A 35 8.98 17.40 4.05
CA SER A 35 10.43 17.59 4.12
C SER A 35 11.18 16.25 4.14
N LEU A 36 10.69 15.28 4.92
CA LEU A 36 11.24 13.92 4.94
C LEU A 36 10.98 13.23 3.60
N GLN A 37 9.78 13.33 3.03
CA GLN A 37 9.47 12.71 1.74
C GLN A 37 10.40 13.21 0.62
N LEU A 38 10.62 14.53 0.55
CA LEU A 38 11.55 15.14 -0.40
C LEU A 38 13.00 14.73 -0.15
N ASN A 39 13.39 14.58 1.11
CA ASN A 39 14.72 14.08 1.47
C ASN A 39 14.92 12.63 1.00
N LEU A 40 13.93 11.76 1.23
CA LEU A 40 13.95 10.37 0.79
C LEU A 40 14.14 10.28 -0.73
N LEU A 41 13.33 11.04 -1.48
CA LEU A 41 13.38 11.06 -2.94
C LEU A 41 14.73 11.57 -3.47
N ARG A 42 15.29 12.62 -2.87
CA ARG A 42 16.53 13.25 -3.37
C ARG A 42 17.78 12.50 -2.94
N ASN A 43 17.81 11.93 -1.74
CA ASN A 43 19.04 11.49 -1.10
C ASN A 43 19.08 9.99 -0.82
N ASP A 44 17.95 9.35 -0.56
CA ASP A 44 17.92 7.94 -0.17
C ASP A 44 17.57 7.02 -1.35
N PHE A 45 16.52 7.31 -2.10
CA PHE A 45 16.08 6.46 -3.20
C PHE A 45 17.14 6.27 -4.29
N PRO A 46 17.91 7.31 -4.71
CA PRO A 46 18.96 7.12 -5.72
C PRO A 46 20.06 6.12 -5.31
N LYS A 47 20.22 5.80 -4.02
CA LYS A 47 21.17 4.79 -3.55
C LYS A 47 20.83 3.39 -4.08
N PHE A 48 19.55 3.13 -4.34
CA PHE A 48 19.04 1.85 -4.85
C PHE A 48 18.90 1.81 -6.38
N ARG A 49 19.36 2.86 -7.08
CA ARG A 49 19.20 3.01 -8.54
C ARG A 49 19.67 1.83 -9.35
N HIS A 50 20.86 1.34 -9.04
CA HIS A 50 21.45 0.19 -9.70
C HIS A 50 20.63 -1.11 -9.50
N GLU A 51 19.76 -1.16 -8.49
CA GLU A 51 18.88 -2.30 -8.22
C GLU A 51 17.60 -2.19 -9.06
N TYR A 52 16.89 -1.07 -8.95
CA TYR A 52 15.59 -0.91 -9.59
C TYR A 52 15.65 -0.65 -11.10
N GLU A 53 16.76 -0.13 -11.64
CA GLU A 53 16.96 -0.04 -13.10
C GLU A 53 17.13 -1.40 -13.78
N ARG A 54 17.27 -2.48 -12.99
CA ARG A 54 17.38 -3.85 -13.49
C ARG A 54 16.07 -4.62 -13.43
N PHE A 55 14.97 -3.99 -13.02
CA PHE A 55 13.69 -4.67 -13.07
C PHE A 55 13.33 -5.03 -14.52
N PRO A 56 12.91 -6.28 -14.77
CA PRO A 56 12.43 -6.66 -16.09
C PRO A 56 11.26 -5.78 -16.50
N THR A 57 11.15 -5.45 -17.78
CA THR A 57 10.00 -4.73 -18.33
C THR A 57 8.93 -5.67 -18.89
N GLU A 58 9.19 -6.97 -18.86
CA GLU A 58 8.35 -8.03 -19.41
C GLU A 58 8.36 -9.22 -18.45
N PRO A 59 7.33 -10.09 -18.50
CA PRO A 59 7.28 -11.31 -17.71
C PRO A 59 8.51 -12.20 -17.97
N THR A 60 9.18 -12.63 -16.90
CA THR A 60 10.29 -13.59 -16.99
C THR A 60 9.77 -15.02 -17.01
N SER A 61 10.48 -15.95 -17.65
CA SER A 61 10.11 -17.37 -17.78
C SER A 61 10.21 -18.20 -16.49
N GLY A 62 10.56 -17.59 -15.36
CA GLY A 62 10.63 -18.21 -14.02
C GLY A 62 9.50 -17.74 -13.11
N ALA A 63 9.30 -18.46 -12.00
CA ALA A 63 8.26 -18.24 -10.99
C ALA A 63 7.98 -16.75 -10.73
N SER A 64 6.71 -16.37 -10.82
CA SER A 64 6.09 -15.07 -10.51
C SER A 64 7.01 -14.01 -9.90
N ARG A 65 7.85 -13.42 -10.76
CA ARG A 65 8.70 -12.28 -10.40
C ARG A 65 8.01 -10.98 -10.77
N PHE A 66 8.32 -9.93 -10.01
CA PHE A 66 7.93 -8.59 -10.38
C PHE A 66 8.56 -8.19 -11.73
N HIS A 67 7.79 -7.50 -12.54
CA HIS A 67 8.26 -6.80 -13.73
C HIS A 67 7.51 -5.48 -13.86
N LEU A 68 8.16 -4.47 -14.46
CA LEU A 68 7.53 -3.24 -14.89
C LEU A 68 6.60 -3.50 -16.08
N ASN A 69 5.73 -2.54 -16.39
CA ASN A 69 4.71 -2.64 -17.44
C ASN A 69 3.75 -3.83 -17.24
N ASN A 70 3.48 -4.19 -15.99
CA ASN A 70 2.53 -5.27 -15.67
C ASN A 70 1.06 -4.80 -15.78
N GLY A 71 0.81 -3.49 -15.87
CA GLY A 71 -0.53 -2.93 -16.02
C GLY A 71 -1.36 -2.88 -14.73
N PHE A 72 -0.78 -3.28 -13.60
CA PHE A 72 -1.43 -3.28 -12.29
C PHE A 72 -0.71 -2.38 -11.28
N PHE A 73 0.56 -2.68 -10.97
CA PHE A 73 1.39 -1.93 -10.01
C PHE A 73 2.80 -1.75 -10.59
N ASP A 74 3.09 -0.59 -11.16
CA ASP A 74 4.37 -0.31 -11.80
C ASP A 74 4.79 1.17 -11.69
N GLY A 75 5.77 1.57 -12.49
CA GLY A 75 6.22 2.96 -12.56
C GLY A 75 6.76 3.49 -11.24
N THR A 76 6.49 4.77 -10.97
CA THR A 76 7.02 5.48 -9.80
C THR A 76 6.56 4.88 -8.48
N ASP A 77 5.31 4.42 -8.39
CA ASP A 77 4.74 3.87 -7.16
C ASP A 77 5.47 2.59 -6.75
N ALA A 78 5.75 1.71 -7.71
CA ALA A 78 6.59 0.55 -7.50
C ALA A 78 8.00 0.94 -7.03
N LEU A 79 8.65 1.89 -7.71
CA LEU A 79 10.00 2.32 -7.33
C LEU A 79 10.05 2.90 -5.91
N VAL A 80 9.07 3.70 -5.53
CA VAL A 80 8.95 4.26 -4.17
C VAL A 80 8.74 3.14 -3.16
N ALA A 81 7.76 2.25 -3.37
CA ALA A 81 7.49 1.15 -2.45
C ALA A 81 8.73 0.27 -2.23
N TYR A 82 9.43 -0.08 -3.32
CA TYR A 82 10.68 -0.81 -3.27
C TYR A 82 11.75 -0.09 -2.44
N CYS A 83 12.00 1.20 -2.73
CA CYS A 83 13.02 1.97 -2.04
C CYS A 83 12.69 2.16 -0.55
N MET A 84 11.41 2.32 -0.21
CA MET A 84 10.96 2.43 1.17
C MET A 84 11.25 1.14 1.95
N VAL A 85 10.92 -0.03 1.40
CA VAL A 85 11.26 -1.32 2.04
C VAL A 85 12.78 -1.44 2.19
N ARG A 86 13.55 -1.15 1.14
CA ARG A 86 15.03 -1.20 1.20
C ARG A 86 15.63 -0.24 2.23
N ARG A 87 15.05 0.96 2.37
CA ARG A 87 15.55 2.02 3.25
C ARG A 87 15.21 1.79 4.71
N PHE A 88 13.97 1.40 4.99
CA PHE A 88 13.45 1.29 6.36
C PHE A 88 13.61 -0.10 6.94
N ARG A 89 13.75 -1.13 6.10
CA ARG A 89 13.97 -2.52 6.50
C ARG A 89 12.96 -2.96 7.57
N PRO A 90 11.64 -2.84 7.28
CA PRO A 90 10.62 -3.16 8.26
C PRO A 90 10.76 -4.61 8.73
N ARG A 91 10.51 -4.85 10.02
CA ARG A 91 10.54 -6.20 10.59
C ARG A 91 9.32 -7.01 10.12
N LEU A 92 8.23 -6.35 9.76
CA LEU A 92 7.03 -6.94 9.20
C LEU A 92 6.35 -5.99 8.21
N ILE A 93 5.85 -6.56 7.12
CA ILE A 93 4.92 -5.88 6.21
C ILE A 93 3.59 -6.64 6.25
N ILE A 94 2.49 -5.92 6.45
CA ILE A 94 1.14 -6.43 6.20
C ILE A 94 0.60 -5.69 4.99
N GLU A 95 0.12 -6.41 4.00
CA GLU A 95 -0.48 -5.87 2.78
C GLU A 95 -1.95 -6.24 2.70
N ILE A 96 -2.80 -5.25 2.41
CA ILE A 96 -4.24 -5.41 2.16
C ILE A 96 -4.48 -5.09 0.69
N GLY A 97 -5.05 -6.05 -0.06
CA GLY A 97 -5.11 -6.00 -1.52
C GLY A 97 -3.76 -6.41 -2.08
N SER A 98 -3.61 -7.69 -2.43
CA SER A 98 -2.29 -8.27 -2.74
C SER A 98 -2.17 -8.58 -4.23
N GLY A 99 -0.97 -8.37 -4.78
CA GLY A 99 -0.76 -8.46 -6.22
C GLY A 99 0.71 -8.31 -6.62
N TYR A 100 0.97 -7.53 -7.67
CA TYR A 100 2.33 -7.29 -8.16
C TYR A 100 3.18 -6.48 -7.16
N SER A 101 2.55 -5.59 -6.39
CA SER A 101 3.14 -4.94 -5.21
C SER A 101 3.75 -5.95 -4.23
N SER A 102 3.06 -7.07 -3.98
CA SER A 102 3.53 -8.15 -3.10
C SER A 102 4.83 -8.78 -3.59
N LEU A 103 4.93 -9.05 -4.89
CA LEU A 103 6.15 -9.59 -5.51
C LEU A 103 7.32 -8.62 -5.38
N LEU A 104 7.06 -7.33 -5.55
CA LEU A 104 8.06 -6.28 -5.41
C LEU A 104 8.55 -6.13 -3.97
N MET A 105 7.63 -6.10 -3.00
CA MET A 105 7.95 -6.02 -1.58
C MET A 105 8.69 -7.27 -1.10
N GLY A 106 8.33 -8.45 -1.62
CA GLY A 106 9.07 -9.69 -1.41
C GLY A 106 10.50 -9.62 -1.93
N GLU A 107 10.72 -9.13 -3.16
CA GLU A 107 12.07 -8.95 -3.71
C GLU A 107 12.89 -7.92 -2.92
N ALA A 108 12.28 -6.80 -2.50
CA ALA A 108 12.93 -5.80 -1.65
C ALA A 108 13.32 -6.39 -0.28
N GLY A 109 12.41 -7.17 0.32
CA GLY A 109 12.61 -7.84 1.60
C GLY A 109 13.69 -8.91 1.56
N ALA A 110 13.75 -9.69 0.48
CA ALA A 110 14.82 -10.67 0.27
C ALA A 110 16.21 -10.02 0.24
N ARG A 111 16.33 -8.83 -0.38
CA ARG A 111 17.59 -8.06 -0.38
C ARG A 111 17.92 -7.43 0.97
N ASN A 112 16.94 -7.31 1.86
CA ASN A 112 17.12 -6.88 3.24
C ASN A 112 17.40 -8.04 4.20
N ASP A 113 17.56 -9.27 3.69
CA ASP A 113 17.74 -10.51 4.47
C ASP A 113 16.55 -10.89 5.38
N ALA A 114 15.69 -9.94 5.77
CA ALA A 114 14.46 -10.18 6.51
C ALA A 114 13.50 -8.98 6.43
N CYS A 115 12.41 -9.13 5.67
CA CYS A 115 11.18 -8.32 5.77
C CYS A 115 9.99 -9.24 5.42
N PRO A 116 9.53 -10.09 6.35
CA PRO A 116 8.40 -10.98 6.08
C PRO A 116 7.15 -10.19 5.67
N LEU A 117 6.47 -10.67 4.64
CA LEU A 117 5.25 -10.09 4.11
C LEU A 117 4.04 -10.96 4.44
N ILE A 118 2.99 -10.38 5.01
CA ILE A 118 1.69 -11.01 5.20
C ILE A 118 0.71 -10.36 4.23
N CYS A 119 0.15 -11.16 3.33
CA CYS A 119 -0.83 -10.71 2.34
C CYS A 119 -2.25 -11.00 2.84
N VAL A 120 -3.14 -10.03 2.75
CA VAL A 120 -4.58 -10.16 2.97
C VAL A 120 -5.27 -9.92 1.63
N GLU A 121 -5.84 -10.98 1.07
CA GLU A 121 -6.45 -10.95 -0.26
C GLU A 121 -7.59 -11.96 -0.36
N PRO A 122 -8.86 -11.52 -0.50
CA PRO A 122 -10.00 -12.42 -0.62
C PRO A 122 -9.98 -13.26 -1.92
N PHE A 123 -9.37 -12.76 -2.99
CA PHE A 123 -9.36 -13.42 -4.31
C PHE A 123 -7.93 -13.53 -4.84
N PRO A 124 -7.08 -14.38 -4.23
CA PRO A 124 -5.66 -14.40 -4.53
C PRO A 124 -5.40 -14.92 -5.93
N SER A 125 -4.45 -14.29 -6.62
CA SER A 125 -3.88 -14.82 -7.85
C SER A 125 -3.24 -16.19 -7.62
N ASP A 126 -3.01 -16.93 -8.71
CA ASP A 126 -2.31 -18.20 -8.68
C ASP A 126 -0.95 -18.12 -7.98
N PHE A 127 -0.22 -17.02 -8.15
CA PHE A 127 1.11 -16.87 -7.58
C PHE A 127 1.08 -16.57 -6.09
N LEU A 128 0.09 -15.81 -5.62
CA LEU A 128 -0.12 -15.60 -4.20
C LEU A 128 -0.43 -16.92 -3.51
N SER A 129 -1.30 -17.72 -4.14
CA SER A 129 -1.70 -19.04 -3.62
C SER A 129 -0.55 -20.05 -3.62
N LYS A 130 0.32 -20.03 -4.65
CA LYS A 130 1.53 -20.87 -4.73
C LYS A 130 2.64 -20.40 -3.79
N GLY A 131 2.61 -19.12 -3.41
CA GLY A 131 3.64 -18.46 -2.64
C GLY A 131 4.85 -18.03 -3.47
N PHE A 132 5.61 -17.10 -2.91
CA PHE A 132 6.81 -16.53 -3.52
C PHE A 132 7.83 -16.14 -2.42
N PRO A 133 9.11 -15.93 -2.76
CA PRO A 133 10.12 -15.52 -1.79
C PRO A 133 9.75 -14.24 -1.03
N GLY A 134 9.78 -14.29 0.30
CA GLY A 134 9.41 -13.16 1.17
C GLY A 134 7.97 -13.22 1.70
N LEU A 135 7.08 -14.00 1.08
CA LEU A 135 5.74 -14.24 1.61
C LEU A 135 5.82 -15.12 2.87
N LYS A 136 5.38 -14.58 4.00
CA LYS A 136 5.26 -15.29 5.28
C LYS A 136 3.92 -16.01 5.38
N SER A 137 2.82 -15.36 5.02
CA SER A 137 1.49 -15.95 5.08
C SER A 137 0.51 -15.22 4.17
N LEU A 138 -0.46 -15.96 3.65
CA LEU A 138 -1.60 -15.45 2.91
C LEU A 138 -2.89 -15.65 3.73
N VAL A 139 -3.62 -14.56 3.97
CA VAL A 139 -4.91 -14.55 4.64
C VAL A 139 -5.99 -14.33 3.57
N ILE A 140 -6.74 -15.40 3.27
CA ILE A 140 -7.78 -15.38 2.25
C ILE A 140 -9.10 -14.92 2.87
N LYS A 141 -9.20 -13.62 3.13
CA LYS A 141 -10.38 -12.96 3.72
C LYS A 141 -10.46 -11.51 3.25
N GLU A 142 -11.69 -10.98 3.24
CA GLU A 142 -11.91 -9.54 3.20
C GLU A 142 -11.35 -8.91 4.49
N VAL A 143 -10.71 -7.74 4.38
CA VAL A 143 -10.09 -7.07 5.53
C VAL A 143 -11.10 -6.72 6.62
N GLN A 144 -12.36 -6.44 6.25
CA GLN A 144 -13.45 -6.13 7.18
C GLN A 144 -13.82 -7.32 8.09
N GLN A 145 -13.40 -8.54 7.73
CA GLN A 145 -13.64 -9.76 8.50
C GLN A 145 -12.45 -10.15 9.39
N ILE A 146 -11.39 -9.34 9.41
CA ILE A 146 -10.19 -9.56 10.22
C ILE A 146 -10.32 -8.76 11.53
N ASP A 147 -10.14 -9.44 12.66
CA ASP A 147 -10.12 -8.78 13.97
C ASP A 147 -8.99 -7.74 14.04
N LEU A 148 -9.26 -6.59 14.67
CA LEU A 148 -8.28 -5.52 14.84
C LEU A 148 -7.01 -5.99 15.58
N ASP A 149 -7.14 -6.97 16.48
CA ASP A 149 -6.02 -7.59 17.18
C ASP A 149 -5.01 -8.24 16.23
N PHE A 150 -5.40 -8.63 15.02
CA PHE A 150 -4.47 -9.08 13.99
C PHE A 150 -3.39 -8.04 13.69
N PHE A 151 -3.75 -6.75 13.68
CA PHE A 151 -2.82 -5.66 13.38
C PHE A 151 -1.94 -5.28 14.57
N SER A 152 -2.22 -5.79 15.78
CA SER A 152 -1.37 -5.59 16.97
C SER A 152 0.04 -6.18 16.83
N GLN A 153 0.26 -7.03 15.82
CA GLN A 153 1.58 -7.56 15.48
C GLN A 153 2.52 -6.53 14.83
N LEU A 154 1.97 -5.42 14.31
CA LEU A 154 2.74 -4.29 13.80
C LEU A 154 3.37 -3.51 14.95
N GLN A 155 4.65 -3.18 14.80
CA GLN A 155 5.42 -2.37 15.73
C GLN A 155 6.00 -1.15 15.03
N SER A 156 6.69 -0.30 15.80
CA SER A 156 7.43 0.82 15.24
C SER A 156 8.42 0.39 14.18
N GLY A 157 8.33 1.05 13.02
CA GLY A 157 9.15 0.73 11.85
C GLY A 157 8.57 -0.35 10.93
N ASP A 158 7.47 -1.02 11.31
CA ASP A 158 6.76 -1.94 10.42
C ASP A 158 5.86 -1.20 9.45
N VAL A 159 5.37 -1.90 8.42
CA VAL A 159 4.59 -1.29 7.34
C VAL A 159 3.22 -1.96 7.23
N LEU A 160 2.18 -1.14 7.19
CA LEU A 160 0.84 -1.52 6.72
C LEU A 160 0.63 -0.92 5.32
N PHE A 161 0.64 -1.77 4.30
CA PHE A 161 0.42 -1.37 2.91
C PHE A 161 -1.03 -1.65 2.53
N ILE A 162 -1.70 -0.66 1.94
CA ILE A 162 -3.10 -0.76 1.53
C ILE A 162 -3.16 -0.40 0.05
N ASP A 163 -3.44 -1.40 -0.79
CA ASP A 163 -3.62 -1.25 -2.23
C ASP A 163 -5.04 -1.69 -2.61
N SER A 164 -5.99 -0.76 -2.45
CA SER A 164 -7.40 -1.01 -2.76
C SER A 164 -7.74 -0.45 -4.14
N SER A 165 -8.25 -1.29 -5.03
CA SER A 165 -8.74 -0.91 -6.36
C SER A 165 -10.21 -0.44 -6.38
N HIS A 166 -10.85 -0.28 -5.22
CA HIS A 166 -12.28 0.03 -5.15
C HIS A 166 -12.61 1.51 -5.32
N THR A 167 -13.64 1.78 -6.13
CA THR A 167 -14.22 3.10 -6.35
C THR A 167 -14.72 3.72 -5.03
N PHE A 168 -14.23 4.92 -4.72
CA PHE A 168 -14.62 5.67 -3.53
C PHE A 168 -16.04 6.28 -3.68
N LEU A 169 -16.87 6.09 -2.66
CA LEU A 169 -18.19 6.74 -2.54
C LEU A 169 -18.11 7.89 -1.55
N LEU A 170 -18.22 9.12 -2.06
CA LEU A 170 -18.06 10.38 -1.33
C LEU A 170 -19.37 10.81 -0.61
N SER A 171 -20.12 9.88 -0.02
CA SER A 171 -21.48 10.12 0.48
C SER A 171 -21.72 9.78 1.97
N THR A 172 -20.69 9.85 2.83
CA THR A 172 -20.91 9.82 4.29
C THR A 172 -19.96 10.78 5.04
N PRO A 173 -20.37 11.38 6.18
CA PRO A 173 -19.63 12.46 6.85
C PRO A 173 -18.34 12.03 7.56
N ALA A 174 -17.90 10.78 7.39
CA ALA A 174 -16.85 10.16 8.20
C ALA A 174 -15.58 9.77 7.43
N ASN A 175 -15.50 10.02 6.12
CA ASN A 175 -14.39 9.52 5.31
C ASN A 175 -13.45 10.66 4.91
N GLY A 176 -12.42 10.85 5.75
CA GLY A 176 -11.23 11.63 5.41
C GLY A 176 -10.56 11.10 4.15
N CYS A 177 -10.09 12.04 3.33
CA CYS A 177 -9.67 11.86 1.95
C CYS A 177 -8.19 11.46 1.85
N GLY A 178 -7.87 10.51 0.97
CA GLY A 178 -6.52 10.22 0.48
C GLY A 178 -6.39 8.83 -0.13
N MET A 179 -5.83 8.70 -1.35
CA MET A 179 -4.99 7.52 -1.62
C MET A 179 -3.79 7.65 -0.71
N THR A 180 -3.95 7.18 0.52
CA THR A 180 -2.89 7.21 1.51
C THR A 180 -2.04 5.97 1.27
N PHE A 181 -0.90 6.16 0.59
CA PHE A 181 0.26 5.32 0.88
C PHE A 181 0.62 5.57 2.35
N ALA A 182 0.02 4.81 3.26
CA ALA A 182 0.34 4.91 4.67
C ALA A 182 1.62 4.11 4.94
N PHE A 183 2.79 4.71 4.67
CA PHE A 183 4.01 4.26 5.36
C PHE A 183 3.88 4.64 6.84
N GLY A 184 3.11 3.86 7.59
CA GLY A 184 3.00 3.99 9.02
C GLY A 184 4.28 3.50 9.70
N LEU A 185 5.36 4.29 9.68
CA LEU A 185 6.47 4.13 10.62
C LEU A 185 5.88 4.33 12.02
N SER A 186 5.44 3.24 12.64
CA SER A 186 4.59 3.31 13.81
C SER A 186 5.34 3.85 15.03
N ASN A 187 5.49 5.16 15.20
CA ASN A 187 5.56 5.68 16.56
C ASN A 187 4.17 5.50 17.14
N ILE A 188 3.97 4.33 17.76
CA ILE A 188 2.78 3.92 18.50
C ILE A 188 2.25 5.14 19.23
N CYS A 189 1.10 5.60 18.71
CA CYS A 189 0.08 6.37 19.39
C CYS A 189 0.52 6.83 20.79
N SER A 190 1.05 8.06 20.91
CA SER A 190 1.21 8.66 22.23
C SER A 190 -0.20 8.83 22.79
N ARG A 191 -0.51 7.98 23.78
CA ARG A 191 -1.65 8.06 24.69
C ARG A 191 -2.26 9.47 24.79
N ARG A 192 -3.56 9.57 24.51
CA ARG A 192 -4.55 10.16 25.42
C ARG A 192 -5.97 9.88 24.91
N PHE A 193 -6.77 9.29 25.78
CA PHE A 193 -8.22 9.40 25.78
C PHE A 193 -8.62 10.87 25.94
#